data_AF-A0A1M6U3V7-F1
#
_entry.id   AF-A0A1M6U3V7-F1
#
_cell.length_a   1.000
_cell.length_b   1.000
_cell.length_c   1.000
_cell.angle_alpha   90.00
_cell.angle_beta   90.00
_cell.angle_gamma   90.00
#
_symmetry.space_group_name_H-M   'P 1'
#
loop_
_entity.id
_entity.type
_entity.pdbx_description
1 polymer ?
#
loop_
_entity_poly.entity_id
_entity_poly.type
_entity_poly.pdbx_seq_one_letter_code
_entity_poly.pdbx_strand_id
1 'polypeptide(L)'
;MTHVTGIAAGNGRASNGLYRGVASQSDLLVVKLGSSIGNSFPRTTQLMQGIDFCVKRSLELRQPMSINISFGTNYGSHTGNSILENYMNEIANRGRINICVGTGNEGTTSKHTSGVLTMTPGASREIVELAVGEYEFTFNLQIWKNFYDQFEIVITSPGGTRVGPIPERLGTQQFRIGPTEIYLYYGKPLPYNPQQEIYLEFIPVNEYVETGIWTIELVPRSIVVGNYDMWLPSGGVLNPQTAFLRPTEETTLTIPSTAERVISVGAYDGSNDSLAFFSGRGFPRNGAPIKPDLTAPGVNINSCSPGGGYTVRSGTSMATPFVTGSCALMMQWGIVEGHDPYMYGEKMRAYLIAGARELSFEPVYPNPTFGYGALCLRNTFMLTQ
;
A
#
# COMPACT_ATOMS: atom_id res chain seq x y z
N MET A 1 3.75 0.76 -16.46
CA MET A 1 5.14 1.21 -16.67
C MET A 1 5.22 2.38 -17.64
N THR A 2 5.02 2.23 -18.95
CA THR A 2 5.16 3.31 -19.95
C THR A 2 4.45 4.62 -19.56
N HIS A 3 3.20 4.50 -19.10
CA HIS A 3 2.39 5.64 -18.66
C HIS A 3 2.99 6.35 -17.43
N VAL A 4 3.42 5.59 -16.42
CA VAL A 4 4.10 6.08 -15.20
C VAL A 4 5.39 6.82 -15.56
N THR A 5 6.23 6.20 -16.39
CA THR A 5 7.49 6.79 -16.85
C THR A 5 7.28 8.08 -17.64
N GLY A 6 6.21 8.15 -18.45
CA GLY A 6 5.83 9.37 -19.18
C GLY A 6 5.48 10.54 -18.27
N ILE A 7 4.81 10.30 -17.13
CA ILE A 7 4.47 11.35 -16.16
C ILE A 7 5.75 11.88 -15.51
N ALA A 8 6.65 10.99 -15.09
CA ALA A 8 7.88 11.39 -14.42
C ALA A 8 8.87 12.09 -15.37
N ALA A 9 9.09 11.58 -16.58
CA ALA A 9 10.22 11.99 -17.43
C ALA A 9 9.93 11.97 -18.95
N GLY A 10 8.66 11.94 -19.38
CA GLY A 10 8.33 11.99 -20.80
C GLY A 10 8.83 13.28 -21.47
N ASN A 11 9.57 13.17 -22.58
CA ASN A 11 10.11 14.36 -23.26
C ASN A 11 9.05 15.21 -24.00
N GLY A 12 7.82 14.70 -24.14
CA GLY A 12 6.70 15.40 -24.79
C GLY A 12 6.79 15.52 -26.31
N ARG A 13 7.76 14.86 -26.98
CA ARG A 13 8.00 15.02 -28.43
C ARG A 13 6.78 14.67 -29.28
N ALA A 14 6.05 13.62 -28.92
CA ALA A 14 4.87 13.16 -29.66
C ALA A 14 3.66 14.10 -29.54
N SER A 15 3.70 15.09 -28.65
CA SER A 15 2.64 16.07 -28.41
C SER A 15 3.10 17.52 -28.57
N ASN A 16 4.22 17.74 -29.28
CA ASN A 16 4.83 19.07 -29.43
C ASN A 16 5.07 19.79 -28.08
N GLY A 17 5.37 19.01 -27.03
CA GLY A 17 5.67 19.52 -25.69
C GLY A 17 4.46 19.64 -24.76
N LEU A 18 3.22 19.42 -25.21
CA LEU A 18 2.02 19.55 -24.39
C LEU A 18 2.00 18.55 -23.21
N TYR A 19 2.31 17.28 -23.47
CA TYR A 19 2.31 16.21 -22.47
C TYR A 19 3.73 15.82 -22.08
N ARG A 20 4.48 16.83 -21.61
CA ARG A 20 5.83 16.67 -21.07
C ARG A 20 5.76 16.24 -19.60
N GLY A 21 6.57 15.26 -19.23
CA GLY A 21 6.73 14.81 -17.85
C GLY A 21 7.52 15.80 -17.00
N VAL A 22 7.47 15.63 -15.68
CA VAL A 22 8.03 16.58 -14.71
C VAL A 22 9.54 16.81 -14.90
N ALA A 23 10.33 15.73 -14.92
CA ALA A 23 11.77 15.75 -15.12
C ALA A 23 12.12 15.27 -16.54
N SER A 24 11.63 15.97 -17.56
CA SER A 24 11.70 15.53 -18.97
C SER A 24 13.09 15.31 -19.58
N GLN A 25 14.14 15.74 -18.88
CA GLN A 25 15.54 15.60 -19.28
C GLN A 25 16.32 14.61 -18.42
N SER A 26 15.67 13.94 -17.45
CA SER A 26 16.33 12.94 -16.62
C SER A 26 16.57 11.64 -17.40
N ASP A 27 17.68 10.97 -17.11
CA ASP A 27 17.91 9.60 -17.55
C ASP A 27 16.89 8.63 -16.91
N LEU A 28 16.59 7.54 -17.62
CA LEU A 28 15.64 6.53 -17.19
C LEU A 28 16.33 5.19 -16.97
N LEU A 29 16.20 4.65 -15.76
CA LEU A 29 16.53 3.26 -15.45
C LEU A 29 15.23 2.48 -15.21
N VAL A 30 14.99 1.45 -16.01
CA VAL A 30 13.74 0.67 -15.95
C VAL A 30 14.05 -0.77 -15.57
N VAL A 31 13.43 -1.22 -14.48
CA VAL A 31 13.49 -2.62 -14.02
C VAL A 31 12.13 -3.27 -14.20
N LYS A 32 12.06 -4.25 -15.10
CA LYS A 32 10.89 -5.10 -15.25
C LYS A 32 10.97 -6.23 -14.23
N LEU A 33 10.12 -6.18 -13.21
CA LEU A 33 9.94 -7.28 -12.26
C LEU A 33 9.27 -8.47 -12.97
N GLY A 34 9.46 -9.68 -12.42
CA GLY A 34 8.98 -10.91 -13.05
C GLY A 34 7.47 -10.91 -13.34
N SER A 35 7.03 -11.78 -14.25
CA SER A 35 5.60 -11.95 -14.54
C SER A 35 4.88 -12.55 -13.34
N SER A 36 4.12 -11.72 -12.63
CA SER A 36 3.07 -12.16 -11.74
C SER A 36 1.96 -12.85 -12.54
N ILE A 37 1.51 -14.03 -12.11
CA ILE A 37 0.28 -14.62 -12.63
C ILE A 37 -0.88 -13.69 -12.24
N GLY A 38 -1.69 -13.26 -13.20
CA GLY A 38 -2.96 -12.55 -12.94
C GLY A 38 -2.87 -11.20 -12.22
N ASN A 39 -1.98 -10.28 -12.63
CA ASN A 39 -1.81 -8.96 -11.99
C ASN A 39 -1.46 -8.99 -10.48
N SER A 40 -1.06 -10.14 -9.93
CA SER A 40 -0.64 -10.25 -8.53
C SER A 40 0.64 -9.44 -8.22
N PHE A 41 0.88 -9.15 -6.94
CA PHE A 41 2.09 -8.46 -6.51
C PHE A 41 3.34 -9.29 -6.90
N PRO A 42 4.35 -8.71 -7.58
CA PRO A 42 5.60 -9.42 -7.86
C PRO A 42 6.24 -9.84 -6.54
N ARG A 43 6.97 -10.96 -6.49
CA ARG A 43 7.54 -11.43 -5.22
C ARG A 43 8.35 -10.32 -4.56
N THR A 44 8.18 -10.12 -3.26
CA THR A 44 8.91 -9.09 -2.48
C THR A 44 10.42 -9.17 -2.71
N THR A 45 10.96 -10.39 -2.88
CA THR A 45 12.36 -10.65 -3.22
C THR A 45 12.79 -10.04 -4.55
N GLN A 46 11.94 -10.09 -5.58
CA GLN A 46 12.23 -9.47 -6.88
C GLN A 46 12.23 -7.95 -6.79
N LEU A 47 11.33 -7.37 -6.00
CA LEU A 47 11.34 -5.93 -5.73
C LEU A 47 12.63 -5.52 -5.02
N MET A 48 13.05 -6.24 -3.97
CA MET A 48 14.32 -5.98 -3.28
C MET A 48 15.53 -6.09 -4.24
N GLN A 49 15.56 -7.11 -5.09
CA GLN A 49 16.61 -7.26 -6.12
C GLN A 49 16.60 -6.12 -7.13
N GLY A 50 15.42 -5.65 -7.55
CA GLY A 50 15.28 -4.52 -8.46
C GLY A 50 15.78 -3.21 -7.85
N ILE A 51 15.47 -2.95 -6.58
CA ILE A 51 15.98 -1.79 -5.84
C ILE A 51 17.50 -1.88 -5.69
N ASP A 52 18.03 -3.05 -5.30
CA ASP A 52 19.48 -3.27 -5.18
C ASP A 52 20.22 -2.99 -6.49
N PHE A 53 19.67 -3.47 -7.62
CA PHE A 53 20.19 -3.18 -8.95
C PHE A 53 20.20 -1.68 -9.26
N CYS A 54 19.09 -0.98 -8.99
CA CYS A 54 19.00 0.47 -9.17
C CYS A 54 20.06 1.22 -8.35
N VAL A 55 20.21 0.88 -7.07
CA VAL A 55 21.18 1.53 -6.18
C VAL A 55 22.62 1.28 -6.65
N LYS A 56 22.97 0.04 -7.00
CA LYS A 56 24.29 -0.29 -7.55
C LYS A 56 24.58 0.51 -8.81
N ARG A 57 23.59 0.63 -9.71
CA ARG A 57 23.73 1.41 -10.94
C ARG A 57 23.91 2.90 -10.69
N SER A 58 23.17 3.47 -9.73
CA SER A 58 23.35 4.87 -9.29
C SER A 58 24.78 5.13 -8.81
N LEU A 59 25.35 4.20 -8.03
CA LEU A 59 26.73 4.30 -7.53
C LEU A 59 27.76 4.21 -8.66
N GLU A 60 27.59 3.27 -9.60
CA GLU A 60 28.44 3.12 -10.78
C GLU A 60 28.46 4.39 -11.64
N LEU A 61 27.29 4.97 -11.89
CA LEU A 61 27.12 6.16 -12.72
C LEU A 61 27.42 7.47 -11.96
N ARG A 62 27.57 7.39 -10.62
CA ARG A 62 27.71 8.55 -9.72
C ARG A 62 26.58 9.57 -9.86
N GLN A 63 25.39 9.12 -10.21
CA GLN A 63 24.20 9.96 -10.39
C GLN A 63 23.22 9.79 -9.22
N PRO A 64 22.63 10.88 -8.69
CA PRO A 64 21.54 10.76 -7.73
C PRO A 64 20.32 10.09 -8.37
N MET A 65 19.51 9.38 -7.58
CA MET A 65 18.43 8.55 -8.11
C MET A 65 17.12 8.70 -7.33
N SER A 66 16.03 8.85 -8.07
CA SER A 66 14.66 8.84 -7.55
C SER A 66 13.98 7.56 -8.04
N ILE A 67 13.63 6.68 -7.12
CA ILE A 67 13.02 5.38 -7.41
C ILE A 67 11.50 5.51 -7.25
N ASN A 68 10.77 5.19 -8.31
CA ASN A 68 9.30 5.16 -8.30
C ASN A 68 8.79 3.72 -8.16
N ILE A 69 7.97 3.46 -7.14
CA ILE A 69 7.29 2.18 -6.92
C ILE A 69 5.78 2.42 -6.96
N SER A 70 5.17 2.14 -8.11
CA SER A 70 3.73 2.38 -8.38
C SER A 70 2.88 1.12 -8.25
N PHE A 71 3.14 0.27 -7.27
CA PHE A 71 2.38 -0.94 -6.97
C PHE A 71 2.60 -1.34 -5.50
N GLY A 72 1.66 -2.10 -4.93
CA GLY A 72 1.67 -2.49 -3.51
C GLY A 72 0.81 -3.72 -3.24
N THR A 73 0.83 -4.21 -2.01
CA THR A 73 0.05 -5.36 -1.56
C THR A 73 -0.55 -5.15 -0.17
N ASN A 74 -1.69 -5.82 0.10
CA ASN A 74 -2.25 -5.90 1.45
C ASN A 74 -1.57 -6.98 2.31
N TYR A 75 -0.65 -7.79 1.76
CA TYR A 75 -0.03 -8.90 2.49
C TYR A 75 1.04 -8.41 3.49
N GLY A 76 0.70 -8.45 4.78
CA GLY A 76 1.56 -8.05 5.89
C GLY A 76 0.81 -7.30 6.97
N SER A 77 1.52 -6.84 8.00
CA SER A 77 0.93 -6.22 9.20
C SER A 77 0.58 -4.73 9.08
N HIS A 78 1.04 -4.06 7.99
CA HIS A 78 0.90 -2.61 7.77
C HIS A 78 1.48 -1.74 8.90
N THR A 79 2.50 -2.23 9.62
CA THR A 79 3.16 -1.49 10.72
C THR A 79 4.48 -0.83 10.34
N GLY A 80 4.92 -0.91 9.07
CA GLY A 80 6.22 -0.36 8.64
C GLY A 80 7.42 -1.28 8.84
N ASN A 81 7.22 -2.49 9.41
CA ASN A 81 8.29 -3.33 9.94
C ASN A 81 8.48 -4.68 9.23
N SER A 82 7.89 -4.91 8.06
CA SER A 82 8.22 -6.11 7.27
C SER A 82 9.68 -6.08 6.79
N ILE A 83 10.21 -7.23 6.37
CA ILE A 83 11.56 -7.34 5.79
C ILE A 83 11.73 -6.34 4.63
N LEU A 84 10.72 -6.25 3.76
CA LEU A 84 10.75 -5.36 2.59
C LEU A 84 10.81 -3.89 3.03
N GLU A 85 9.97 -3.49 3.98
CA GLU A 85 9.90 -2.10 4.46
C GLU A 85 11.19 -1.71 5.19
N ASN A 86 11.71 -2.57 6.07
CA ASN A 86 12.99 -2.36 6.74
C ASN A 86 14.14 -2.25 5.73
N TYR A 87 14.17 -3.12 4.72
CA TYR A 87 15.13 -3.02 3.63
C TYR A 87 15.03 -1.68 2.89
N MET A 88 13.82 -1.22 2.58
CA MET A 88 13.61 0.08 1.91
C MET A 88 14.02 1.26 2.79
N ASN A 89 13.79 1.17 4.11
CA ASN A 89 14.26 2.16 5.08
C ASN A 89 15.80 2.25 5.11
N GLU A 90 16.49 1.12 5.03
CA GLU A 90 17.96 1.10 4.95
C GLU A 90 18.48 1.68 3.63
N ILE A 91 17.83 1.37 2.50
CA ILE A 91 18.21 1.93 1.19
C ILE A 91 18.02 3.45 1.16
N ALA A 92 16.90 3.96 1.68
CA ALA A 92 16.64 5.40 1.74
C ALA A 92 17.75 6.17 2.51
N ASN A 93 18.46 5.51 3.43
CA ASN A 93 19.56 6.10 4.20
C ASN A 93 20.93 6.05 3.51
N ARG A 94 21.12 5.30 2.41
CA ARG A 94 22.44 5.14 1.75
C ARG A 94 22.97 6.40 1.07
N GLY A 95 22.15 7.45 1.00
CA GLY A 95 22.51 8.76 0.47
C GLY A 95 22.24 8.89 -1.04
N ARG A 96 21.83 10.08 -1.47
CA ARG A 96 21.49 10.41 -2.87
C ARG A 96 20.42 9.52 -3.52
N ILE A 97 19.61 8.86 -2.69
CA ILE A 97 18.46 8.05 -3.10
C ILE A 97 17.19 8.64 -2.49
N ASN A 98 16.15 8.76 -3.30
CA ASN A 98 14.78 8.96 -2.86
C ASN A 98 13.93 7.79 -3.33
N ILE A 99 12.98 7.33 -2.52
CA ILE A 99 12.03 6.28 -2.89
C ILE A 99 10.62 6.82 -2.72
N CYS A 100 9.87 6.89 -3.81
CA CYS A 100 8.46 7.28 -3.84
C CYS A 100 7.59 6.05 -4.05
N VAL A 101 6.56 5.86 -3.23
CA VAL A 101 5.68 4.69 -3.26
C VAL A 101 4.22 5.14 -3.31
N GLY A 102 3.42 4.60 -4.22
CA GLY A 102 1.97 4.87 -4.24
C GLY A 102 1.26 4.17 -3.08
N THR A 103 0.24 4.79 -2.49
CA THR A 103 -0.51 4.16 -1.38
C THR A 103 -1.45 3.03 -1.80
N GLY A 104 -1.55 2.72 -3.10
CA GLY A 104 -2.47 1.69 -3.61
C GLY A 104 -3.87 2.23 -3.87
N ASN A 105 -4.74 1.38 -4.39
CA ASN A 105 -6.09 1.76 -4.85
C ASN A 105 -7.19 1.04 -4.04
N GLU A 106 -6.90 0.73 -2.78
CA GLU A 106 -7.75 -0.14 -1.94
C GLU A 106 -8.79 0.64 -1.11
N GLY A 107 -8.78 1.99 -1.18
CA GLY A 107 -9.51 2.87 -0.25
C GLY A 107 -11.02 2.64 -0.16
N THR A 108 -11.66 2.14 -1.22
CA THR A 108 -13.11 1.82 -1.26
C THR A 108 -13.39 0.41 -1.78
N THR A 109 -12.42 -0.49 -1.65
CA THR A 109 -12.55 -1.86 -2.19
C THR A 109 -13.22 -2.82 -1.22
N SER A 110 -13.47 -2.38 0.02
CA SER A 110 -14.05 -3.18 1.09
C SER A 110 -13.26 -4.47 1.39
N LYS A 111 -11.95 -4.45 1.12
CA LYS A 111 -11.02 -5.56 1.37
C LYS A 111 -10.28 -5.46 2.71
N HIS A 112 -10.63 -4.47 3.53
CA HIS A 112 -10.10 -4.26 4.87
C HIS A 112 -11.24 -4.04 5.86
N THR A 113 -11.10 -4.60 7.06
CA THR A 113 -11.91 -4.27 8.24
C THR A 113 -11.06 -4.34 9.49
N SER A 114 -11.39 -3.55 10.51
CA SER A 114 -10.67 -3.49 11.77
C SER A 114 -11.64 -3.32 12.93
N GLY A 115 -11.16 -3.60 14.14
CA GLY A 115 -11.95 -3.41 15.34
C GLY A 115 -11.12 -3.46 16.61
N VAL A 116 -11.76 -3.23 17.75
CA VAL A 116 -11.14 -3.28 19.07
C VAL A 116 -11.94 -4.22 19.96
N LEU A 117 -11.34 -5.35 20.31
CA LEU A 117 -11.90 -6.29 21.27
C LEU A 117 -11.78 -5.73 22.68
N THR A 118 -12.78 -5.96 23.54
CA THR A 118 -12.74 -5.55 24.95
C THR A 118 -13.17 -6.70 25.87
N MET A 119 -12.59 -6.75 27.07
CA MET A 119 -12.97 -7.69 28.13
C MET A 119 -14.10 -7.08 28.99
N THR A 120 -15.27 -6.84 28.41
CA THR A 120 -16.44 -6.39 29.18
C THR A 120 -17.26 -7.59 29.71
N PRO A 121 -17.83 -7.53 30.93
CA PRO A 121 -18.76 -8.56 31.39
C PRO A 121 -19.96 -8.64 30.44
N GLY A 122 -20.15 -9.80 29.79
CA GLY A 122 -21.15 -9.96 28.73
C GLY A 122 -20.70 -9.49 27.35
N ALA A 123 -19.40 -9.18 27.16
CA ALA A 123 -18.81 -8.87 25.86
C ALA A 123 -19.23 -9.93 24.85
N SER A 124 -20.11 -9.51 23.96
CA SER A 124 -20.46 -10.25 22.76
C SER A 124 -19.17 -10.46 21.97
N ARG A 125 -18.91 -11.71 21.58
CA ARG A 125 -18.10 -12.04 20.41
C ARG A 125 -18.23 -10.95 19.34
N GLU A 126 -17.10 -10.56 18.77
CA GLU A 126 -17.11 -9.68 17.61
C GLU A 126 -17.40 -10.53 16.38
N ILE A 127 -18.31 -10.09 15.52
CA ILE A 127 -18.75 -10.84 14.36
C ILE A 127 -18.35 -10.07 13.11
N VAL A 128 -17.38 -10.63 12.38
CA VAL A 128 -16.97 -10.10 11.08
C VAL A 128 -17.66 -10.90 9.99
N GLU A 129 -18.41 -10.19 9.16
CA GLU A 129 -19.16 -10.76 8.03
C GLU A 129 -18.39 -10.52 6.72
N LEU A 130 -18.08 -11.60 6.02
CA LEU A 130 -17.35 -11.62 4.75
C LEU A 130 -18.27 -12.18 3.67
N ALA A 131 -18.69 -11.34 2.72
CA ALA A 131 -19.34 -11.82 1.51
C ALA A 131 -18.30 -12.44 0.59
N VAL A 132 -18.57 -13.65 0.09
CA VAL A 132 -17.80 -14.30 -0.97
C VAL A 132 -18.67 -14.30 -2.22
N GLY A 133 -18.15 -13.72 -3.31
CA GLY A 133 -18.85 -13.64 -4.59
C GLY A 133 -18.93 -14.99 -5.30
N GLU A 134 -19.75 -15.05 -6.35
CA GLU A 134 -19.79 -16.23 -7.21
C GLU A 134 -18.45 -16.45 -7.92
N TYR A 135 -18.16 -17.71 -8.22
CA TYR A 135 -16.97 -18.14 -8.97
C TYR A 135 -15.62 -17.74 -8.34
N GLU A 136 -15.58 -17.55 -7.03
CA GLU A 136 -14.32 -17.32 -6.31
C GLU A 136 -13.53 -18.63 -6.19
N PHE A 137 -12.39 -18.71 -6.87
CA PHE A 137 -11.63 -19.97 -6.97
C PHE A 137 -10.88 -20.29 -5.68
N THR A 138 -10.18 -19.33 -5.10
CA THR A 138 -9.46 -19.47 -3.82
C THR A 138 -9.13 -18.07 -3.32
N PHE A 139 -9.04 -17.90 -2.02
CA PHE A 139 -8.51 -16.66 -1.46
C PHE A 139 -7.93 -16.90 -0.07
N ASN A 140 -7.11 -15.95 0.35
CA ASN A 140 -6.67 -15.88 1.72
C ASN A 140 -7.29 -14.73 2.47
N LEU A 141 -7.28 -14.87 3.79
CA LEU A 141 -7.61 -13.84 4.74
C LEU A 141 -6.50 -13.79 5.78
N GLN A 142 -5.96 -12.60 6.00
CA GLN A 142 -5.01 -12.34 7.07
C GLN A 142 -5.70 -11.60 8.19
N ILE A 143 -5.52 -12.06 9.42
CA ILE A 143 -5.91 -11.34 10.63
C ILE A 143 -4.63 -10.98 11.37
N TRP A 144 -4.44 -9.69 11.65
CA TRP A 144 -3.30 -9.19 12.40
C TRP A 144 -3.74 -8.63 13.73
N LYS A 145 -3.07 -9.05 14.80
CA LYS A 145 -3.32 -8.61 16.18
C LYS A 145 -2.01 -8.47 16.94
N ASN A 146 -2.04 -7.81 18.10
CA ASN A 146 -0.90 -7.89 19.01
C ASN A 146 -0.77 -9.30 19.55
N PHE A 147 0.46 -9.79 19.71
CA PHE A 147 0.69 -11.16 20.18
C PHE A 147 0.19 -11.42 21.61
N TYR A 148 0.26 -10.41 22.47
CA TYR A 148 -0.19 -10.51 23.86
C TYR A 148 -1.73 -10.50 24.02
N ASP A 149 -2.48 -10.08 23.00
CA ASP A 149 -3.94 -10.16 23.01
C ASP A 149 -4.38 -11.59 22.64
N GLN A 150 -5.27 -12.20 23.40
CA GLN A 150 -5.70 -13.58 23.22
C GLN A 150 -7.20 -13.62 22.95
N PHE A 151 -7.58 -14.19 21.81
CA PHE A 151 -8.96 -14.46 21.42
C PHE A 151 -9.04 -15.73 20.60
N GLU A 152 -10.20 -16.39 20.64
CA GLU A 152 -10.50 -17.55 19.83
C GLU A 152 -11.21 -17.16 18.53
N ILE A 153 -11.05 -17.99 17.50
CA ILE A 153 -11.71 -17.81 16.22
C ILE A 153 -12.72 -18.94 16.01
N VAL A 154 -13.92 -18.57 15.57
CA VAL A 154 -14.92 -19.50 15.07
C VAL A 154 -15.36 -19.05 13.69
N ILE A 155 -15.47 -19.99 12.76
CA ILE A 155 -15.86 -19.73 11.39
C ILE A 155 -17.20 -20.44 11.12
N THR A 156 -18.14 -19.73 10.50
CA THR A 156 -19.40 -20.30 10.04
C THR A 156 -19.53 -20.08 8.54
N SER A 157 -19.82 -21.15 7.78
CA SER A 157 -20.06 -21.06 6.34
C SER A 157 -21.47 -20.52 6.01
N PRO A 158 -21.72 -20.10 4.77
CA PRO A 158 -23.05 -19.66 4.32
C PRO A 158 -24.16 -20.70 4.59
N GLY A 159 -23.87 -22.00 4.43
CA GLY A 159 -24.78 -23.09 4.79
C GLY A 159 -25.00 -23.32 6.30
N GLY A 160 -24.40 -22.50 7.17
CA GLY A 160 -24.56 -22.58 8.63
C GLY A 160 -23.67 -23.61 9.33
N THR A 161 -22.74 -24.24 8.61
CA THR A 161 -21.78 -25.17 9.23
C THR A 161 -20.74 -24.36 10.01
N ARG A 162 -20.59 -24.65 11.30
CA ARG A 162 -19.74 -23.90 12.23
C ARG A 162 -18.54 -24.74 12.70
N VAL A 163 -17.34 -24.18 12.65
CA VAL A 163 -16.10 -24.78 13.15
C VAL A 163 -15.39 -23.82 14.09
N GLY A 164 -15.15 -24.28 15.32
CA GLY A 164 -14.41 -23.56 16.34
C GLY A 164 -15.01 -23.73 17.74
N PRO A 165 -14.36 -23.19 18.79
CA PRO A 165 -13.15 -22.37 18.70
C PRO A 165 -11.94 -23.15 18.21
N ILE A 166 -11.24 -22.59 17.22
CA ILE A 166 -10.06 -23.20 16.63
C ILE A 166 -8.90 -22.98 17.62
N PRO A 167 -8.27 -24.04 18.15
CA PRO A 167 -7.23 -23.89 19.15
C PRO A 167 -5.94 -23.34 18.53
N GLU A 168 -5.23 -22.47 19.24
CA GLU A 168 -3.90 -22.03 18.82
C GLU A 168 -2.88 -23.17 19.02
N ARG A 169 -2.53 -23.87 17.94
CA ARG A 169 -1.54 -24.96 17.91
C ARG A 169 -0.45 -24.66 16.89
N LEU A 170 0.75 -25.20 17.13
CA LEU A 170 1.86 -25.09 16.19
C LEU A 170 1.57 -25.88 14.91
N GLY A 171 1.91 -25.27 13.76
CA GLY A 171 1.71 -25.86 12.44
C GLY A 171 0.36 -25.50 11.81
N THR A 172 0.20 -25.91 10.56
CA THR A 172 -1.03 -25.66 9.80
C THR A 172 -2.13 -26.61 10.25
N GLN A 173 -3.29 -26.05 10.57
CA GLN A 173 -4.49 -26.81 10.89
C GLN A 173 -5.41 -26.81 9.67
N GLN A 174 -5.90 -27.98 9.29
CA GLN A 174 -6.81 -28.16 8.17
C GLN A 174 -8.16 -28.64 8.69
N PHE A 175 -9.22 -28.01 8.26
CA PHE A 175 -10.59 -28.45 8.53
C PHE A 175 -11.48 -28.13 7.34
N ARG A 176 -12.58 -28.86 7.22
CA ARG A 176 -13.54 -28.70 6.13
C ARG A 176 -14.84 -28.12 6.67
N ILE A 177 -15.36 -27.10 6.00
CA ILE A 177 -16.65 -26.48 6.28
C ILE A 177 -17.46 -26.52 4.98
N GLY A 178 -18.50 -27.36 4.94
CA GLY A 178 -19.27 -27.57 3.71
C GLY A 178 -18.40 -28.05 2.53
N PRO A 179 -18.44 -27.38 1.36
CA PRO A 179 -17.62 -27.68 0.20
C PRO A 179 -16.26 -26.94 0.18
N THR A 180 -15.81 -26.37 1.30
CA THR A 180 -14.55 -25.60 1.38
C THR A 180 -13.62 -26.20 2.44
N GLU A 181 -12.36 -26.43 2.06
CA GLU A 181 -11.26 -26.70 2.98
C GLU A 181 -10.63 -25.38 3.42
N ILE A 182 -10.37 -25.26 4.72
CA ILE A 182 -9.70 -24.11 5.30
C ILE A 182 -8.40 -24.57 5.93
N TYR A 183 -7.31 -23.94 5.49
CA TYR A 183 -6.00 -24.06 6.13
C TYR A 183 -5.78 -22.84 7.00
N LEU A 184 -5.68 -23.05 8.31
CA LEU A 184 -5.43 -22.00 9.28
C LEU A 184 -4.04 -22.15 9.89
N TYR A 185 -3.30 -21.05 9.93
CA TYR A 185 -1.99 -20.96 10.57
C TYR A 185 -1.95 -19.82 11.58
N TYR A 186 -1.55 -20.15 12.82
CA TYR A 186 -1.22 -19.14 13.84
C TYR A 186 0.28 -18.86 13.79
N GLY A 187 0.64 -17.70 13.26
CA GLY A 187 2.00 -17.21 13.25
C GLY A 187 2.54 -16.97 14.66
N LYS A 188 3.86 -16.90 14.78
CA LYS A 188 4.53 -16.35 15.95
C LYS A 188 5.19 -15.02 15.57
N PRO A 189 5.39 -14.11 16.55
CA PRO A 189 6.12 -12.88 16.31
C PRO A 189 7.47 -13.15 15.67
N LEU A 190 7.88 -12.25 14.80
CA LEU A 190 9.19 -12.28 14.17
C LEU A 190 10.16 -11.44 15.02
N PRO A 191 11.48 -11.68 14.94
CA PRO A 191 12.48 -10.90 15.70
C PRO A 191 12.40 -9.37 15.52
N TYR A 192 11.77 -8.91 14.44
CA TYR A 192 11.59 -7.50 14.07
C TYR A 192 10.11 -7.09 13.96
N ASN A 193 9.16 -7.96 14.32
CA ASN A 193 7.73 -7.64 14.29
C ASN A 193 7.00 -8.33 15.47
N PRO A 194 6.53 -7.58 16.48
CA PRO A 194 5.82 -8.14 17.63
C PRO A 194 4.37 -8.57 17.30
N GLN A 195 3.89 -8.28 16.10
CA GLN A 195 2.54 -8.61 15.68
C GLN A 195 2.40 -10.09 15.34
N GLN A 196 1.21 -10.62 15.56
CA GLN A 196 0.85 -11.98 15.19
C GLN A 196 -0.02 -11.97 13.93
N GLU A 197 0.39 -12.77 12.95
CA GLU A 197 -0.45 -13.14 11.81
C GLU A 197 -1.28 -14.37 12.16
N ILE A 198 -2.56 -14.34 11.83
CA ILE A 198 -3.41 -15.51 11.72
C ILE A 198 -3.84 -15.58 10.26
N TYR A 199 -3.34 -16.59 9.56
CA TYR A 199 -3.56 -16.75 8.12
C TYR A 199 -4.60 -17.84 7.87
N LEU A 200 -5.56 -17.55 7.00
CA LEU A 200 -6.57 -18.51 6.54
C LEU A 200 -6.49 -18.60 5.02
N GLU A 201 -6.41 -19.81 4.47
CA GLU A 201 -6.60 -20.08 3.04
C GLU A 201 -7.92 -20.83 2.84
N PHE A 202 -8.78 -20.33 1.96
CA PHE A 202 -10.05 -20.95 1.59
C PHE A 202 -9.90 -21.66 0.25
N ILE A 203 -9.84 -22.98 0.27
CA ILE A 203 -9.64 -23.83 -0.91
C ILE A 203 -10.93 -24.61 -1.18
N PRO A 204 -11.47 -24.59 -2.41
CA PRO A 204 -12.67 -25.36 -2.72
C PRO A 204 -12.33 -26.85 -2.82
N VAL A 205 -13.26 -27.69 -2.36
CA VAL A 205 -13.22 -29.14 -2.64
C VAL A 205 -13.59 -29.41 -4.09
N ASN A 206 -14.48 -28.57 -4.64
CA ASN A 206 -14.92 -28.62 -6.03
C ASN A 206 -14.23 -27.49 -6.82
N GLU A 207 -14.99 -26.70 -7.58
CA GLU A 207 -14.43 -25.65 -8.44
C GLU A 207 -14.31 -24.28 -7.75
N TYR A 208 -15.21 -23.94 -6.82
CA TYR A 208 -15.28 -22.60 -6.22
C TYR A 208 -15.60 -22.67 -4.73
N VAL A 209 -15.12 -21.66 -3.99
CA VAL A 209 -15.44 -21.48 -2.57
C VAL A 209 -16.94 -21.25 -2.43
N GLU A 210 -17.54 -21.73 -1.34
CA GLU A 210 -18.98 -21.56 -1.08
C GLU A 210 -19.35 -20.07 -1.13
N THR A 211 -20.21 -19.69 -2.07
CA THR A 211 -20.70 -18.30 -2.21
C THR A 211 -21.67 -17.95 -1.08
N GLY A 212 -21.69 -16.68 -0.68
CA GLY A 212 -22.56 -16.15 0.37
C GLY A 212 -21.79 -15.53 1.52
N ILE A 213 -22.46 -15.38 2.67
CA ILE A 213 -21.90 -14.70 3.84
C ILE A 213 -21.19 -15.71 4.74
N TRP A 214 -19.87 -15.61 4.77
CA TRP A 214 -19.03 -16.26 5.76
C TRP A 214 -18.96 -15.39 7.01
N THR A 215 -19.01 -16.04 8.18
CA THR A 215 -18.95 -15.35 9.47
C THR A 215 -17.69 -15.76 10.21
N ILE A 216 -16.95 -14.78 10.71
CA ILE A 216 -15.75 -14.97 11.53
C ILE A 216 -16.03 -14.34 12.89
N GLU A 217 -16.25 -15.18 13.90
CA GLU A 217 -16.47 -14.76 15.27
C GLU A 217 -15.11 -14.69 16.00
N LEU A 218 -14.80 -13.53 16.58
CA LEU A 218 -13.67 -13.34 17.49
C LEU A 218 -14.18 -13.34 18.93
N VAL A 219 -13.70 -14.29 19.74
CA VAL A 219 -14.14 -14.47 21.14
C VAL A 219 -13.01 -14.05 22.08
N PRO A 220 -13.10 -12.88 22.75
CA PRO A 220 -12.07 -12.40 23.66
C PRO A 220 -11.78 -13.38 24.81
N ARG A 221 -10.50 -13.61 25.13
CA ARG A 221 -10.05 -14.42 26.26
C ARG A 221 -9.19 -13.64 27.25
N SER A 222 -8.22 -12.89 26.75
CA SER A 222 -7.37 -12.01 27.54
C SER A 222 -6.91 -10.87 26.65
N ILE A 223 -7.48 -9.68 26.82
CA ILE A 223 -7.20 -8.53 25.97
C ILE A 223 -6.51 -7.43 26.77
N VAL A 224 -5.43 -6.89 26.21
CA VAL A 224 -4.68 -5.75 26.73
C VAL A 224 -4.99 -4.51 25.90
N VAL A 225 -4.85 -4.58 24.57
CA VAL A 225 -5.16 -3.47 23.65
C VAL A 225 -6.35 -3.82 22.77
N GLY A 226 -6.36 -5.03 22.20
CA GLY A 226 -7.52 -5.59 21.51
C GLY A 226 -7.72 -5.17 20.06
N ASN A 227 -6.88 -4.29 19.52
CA ASN A 227 -6.98 -3.91 18.12
C ASN A 227 -6.62 -5.07 17.19
N TYR A 228 -7.46 -5.32 16.21
CA TYR A 228 -7.21 -6.28 15.14
C TYR A 228 -7.55 -5.66 13.79
N ASP A 229 -6.91 -6.17 12.75
CA ASP A 229 -7.13 -5.74 11.38
C ASP A 229 -7.19 -7.00 10.51
N MET A 230 -8.07 -6.99 9.52
CA MET A 230 -8.27 -8.10 8.59
C MET A 230 -8.16 -7.62 7.16
N TRP A 231 -7.31 -8.27 6.36
CA TRP A 231 -7.14 -7.95 4.95
C TRP A 231 -7.38 -9.14 4.04
N LEU A 232 -8.08 -8.86 2.95
CA LEU A 232 -8.14 -9.69 1.77
C LEU A 232 -7.05 -9.27 0.76
N PRO A 233 -6.66 -10.16 -0.16
CA PRO A 233 -5.78 -9.86 -1.27
C PRO A 233 -6.18 -8.61 -2.07
N SER A 234 -5.20 -7.76 -2.36
CA SER A 234 -5.33 -6.56 -3.19
C SER A 234 -5.18 -6.86 -4.69
N GLY A 235 -5.44 -5.86 -5.54
CA GLY A 235 -5.00 -5.88 -6.95
C GLY A 235 -5.97 -6.55 -7.92
N GLY A 236 -7.26 -6.62 -7.57
CA GLY A 236 -8.32 -7.11 -8.45
C GLY A 236 -8.24 -8.60 -8.77
N VAL A 237 -7.54 -9.37 -7.93
CA VAL A 237 -7.44 -10.84 -8.05
C VAL A 237 -8.71 -11.57 -7.59
N LEU A 238 -9.47 -10.93 -6.71
CA LEU A 238 -10.74 -11.44 -6.18
C LEU A 238 -11.91 -10.94 -7.01
N ASN A 239 -13.03 -11.66 -6.95
CA ASN A 239 -14.30 -11.13 -7.41
C ASN A 239 -14.59 -9.79 -6.66
N PRO A 240 -15.04 -8.72 -7.36
CA PRO A 240 -15.42 -7.46 -6.72
C PRO A 240 -16.41 -7.61 -5.57
N GLN A 241 -17.29 -8.62 -5.64
CA GLN A 241 -18.31 -8.95 -4.62
C GLN A 241 -17.71 -9.64 -3.38
N THR A 242 -16.49 -10.18 -3.45
CA THR A 242 -15.83 -10.86 -2.32
C THR A 242 -15.26 -9.83 -1.34
N ALA A 243 -16.05 -9.31 -0.41
CA ALA A 243 -15.71 -8.16 0.41
C ALA A 243 -16.29 -8.24 1.82
N PHE A 244 -15.71 -7.49 2.76
CA PHE A 244 -16.31 -7.32 4.08
C PHE A 244 -17.62 -6.52 3.97
N LEU A 245 -18.66 -6.97 4.69
CA LEU A 245 -19.93 -6.24 4.74
C LEU A 245 -19.83 -4.95 5.56
N ARG A 246 -18.88 -4.89 6.49
CA ARG A 246 -18.60 -3.74 7.36
C ARG A 246 -17.11 -3.38 7.25
N PRO A 247 -16.68 -2.77 6.13
CA PRO A 247 -15.29 -2.44 5.91
C PRO A 247 -14.85 -1.25 6.76
N THR A 248 -13.54 -1.13 6.98
CA THR A 248 -12.90 0.09 7.51
C THR A 248 -12.11 0.74 6.39
N GLU A 249 -12.37 2.02 6.10
CA GLU A 249 -11.68 2.75 5.02
C GLU A 249 -10.29 3.28 5.41
N GLU A 250 -10.01 3.35 6.71
CA GLU A 250 -8.68 3.61 7.28
C GLU A 250 -7.77 2.38 7.15
N THR A 251 -6.45 2.60 7.21
CA THR A 251 -5.39 1.56 7.07
C THR A 251 -5.51 0.74 5.77
N THR A 252 -5.91 1.41 4.68
CA THR A 252 -6.01 0.83 3.34
C THR A 252 -4.80 1.15 2.46
N LEU A 253 -3.82 1.90 2.97
CA LEU A 253 -2.53 2.06 2.30
C LEU A 253 -1.83 0.71 2.13
N THR A 254 -1.29 0.45 0.96
CA THR A 254 -0.64 -0.83 0.67
C THR A 254 0.83 -0.85 1.10
N ILE A 255 1.36 -2.03 1.45
CA ILE A 255 2.79 -2.25 1.62
C ILE A 255 3.46 -2.17 0.23
N PRO A 256 4.59 -1.45 0.06
CA PRO A 256 5.47 -0.91 1.10
C PRO A 256 5.33 0.60 1.38
N SER A 257 4.20 1.23 1.07
CA SER A 257 3.99 2.66 1.38
C SER A 257 3.84 2.94 2.88
N THR A 258 3.69 1.90 3.68
CA THR A 258 3.75 1.92 5.15
C THR A 258 5.18 2.04 5.69
N ALA A 259 6.22 1.88 4.86
CA ALA A 259 7.61 2.02 5.27
C ALA A 259 7.90 3.45 5.77
N GLU A 260 8.72 3.55 6.82
CA GLU A 260 8.96 4.81 7.51
C GLU A 260 9.65 5.86 6.64
N ARG A 261 10.72 5.48 5.93
CA ARG A 261 11.64 6.41 5.24
C ARG A 261 11.38 6.58 3.75
N VAL A 262 10.27 6.04 3.25
CA VAL A 262 9.83 6.30 1.87
C VAL A 262 8.89 7.50 1.83
N ILE A 263 8.71 8.05 0.62
CA ILE A 263 7.73 9.10 0.35
C ILE A 263 6.47 8.42 -0.19
N SER A 264 5.45 8.32 0.64
CA SER A 264 4.17 7.67 0.34
C SER A 264 3.22 8.68 -0.28
N VAL A 265 2.73 8.35 -1.47
CA VAL A 265 2.01 9.26 -2.35
C VAL A 265 0.59 8.76 -2.56
N GLY A 266 -0.37 9.49 -2.00
CA GLY A 266 -1.79 9.30 -2.32
C GLY A 266 -2.20 10.05 -3.58
N ALA A 267 -3.46 9.89 -3.99
CA ALA A 267 -4.02 10.52 -5.17
C ALA A 267 -5.13 11.52 -4.81
N TYR A 268 -5.24 12.58 -5.60
CA TYR A 268 -6.42 13.44 -5.64
C TYR A 268 -6.81 13.74 -7.09
N ASP A 269 -8.03 14.24 -7.31
CA ASP A 269 -8.46 14.73 -8.62
C ASP A 269 -7.96 16.16 -8.84
N GLY A 270 -7.00 16.30 -9.76
CA GLY A 270 -6.38 17.58 -10.09
C GLY A 270 -7.26 18.54 -10.90
N SER A 271 -8.41 18.07 -11.42
CA SER A 271 -9.30 18.92 -12.23
C SER A 271 -10.19 19.84 -11.40
N ASN A 272 -10.49 19.44 -10.17
CA ASN A 272 -11.42 20.13 -9.29
C ASN A 272 -10.96 20.15 -7.83
N ASP A 273 -9.72 19.72 -7.54
CA ASP A 273 -9.20 19.54 -6.20
C ASP A 273 -10.20 18.74 -5.35
N SER A 274 -10.43 17.48 -5.68
CA SER A 274 -11.33 16.60 -4.91
C SER A 274 -10.70 15.25 -4.58
N LEU A 275 -11.37 14.49 -3.71
CA LEU A 275 -10.93 13.17 -3.27
C LEU A 275 -10.88 12.18 -4.44
N ALA A 276 -9.73 11.53 -4.64
CA ALA A 276 -9.67 10.30 -5.41
C ALA A 276 -10.11 9.13 -4.52
N PHE A 277 -11.39 8.73 -4.61
CA PHE A 277 -12.00 7.74 -3.70
C PHE A 277 -11.19 6.44 -3.56
N PHE A 278 -10.57 5.97 -4.64
CA PHE A 278 -9.76 4.75 -4.64
C PHE A 278 -8.46 4.87 -3.83
N SER A 279 -7.95 6.08 -3.56
CA SER A 279 -6.65 6.28 -2.93
C SER A 279 -6.59 5.57 -1.58
N GLY A 280 -5.62 4.67 -1.41
CA GLY A 280 -5.33 4.05 -0.13
C GLY A 280 -5.05 5.13 0.90
N ARG A 281 -5.70 5.03 2.06
CA ARG A 281 -5.74 6.06 3.11
C ARG A 281 -5.55 5.44 4.48
N GLY A 282 -5.30 6.29 5.47
CA GLY A 282 -5.03 5.92 6.85
C GLY A 282 -3.56 5.87 7.21
N PHE A 283 -3.32 5.79 8.50
CA PHE A 283 -1.98 5.60 9.05
C PHE A 283 -1.61 4.12 9.06
N PRO A 284 -0.32 3.78 9.13
CA PRO A 284 0.12 2.44 9.49
C PRO A 284 -0.62 1.96 10.75
N ARG A 285 -0.84 0.66 10.90
CA ARG A 285 -1.67 0.06 11.95
C ARG A 285 -1.26 0.44 13.38
N ASN A 286 0.02 0.77 13.60
CA ASN A 286 0.57 1.27 14.86
C ASN A 286 0.40 2.79 15.07
N GLY A 287 -0.31 3.48 14.18
CA GLY A 287 -0.57 4.92 14.22
C GLY A 287 0.61 5.82 13.80
N ALA A 288 1.76 5.24 13.42
CA ALA A 288 2.96 6.01 13.08
C ALA A 288 3.88 5.24 12.10
N PRO A 289 4.64 5.96 11.25
CA PRO A 289 4.56 7.40 11.02
C PRO A 289 3.26 7.80 10.29
N ILE A 290 2.94 9.08 10.29
CA ILE A 290 1.81 9.63 9.54
C ILE A 290 2.03 9.38 8.04
N LYS A 291 1.10 8.67 7.40
CA LYS A 291 1.05 8.40 5.95
C LYS A 291 -0.38 8.66 5.40
N PRO A 292 -0.55 8.93 4.08
CA PRO A 292 0.50 9.28 3.12
C PRO A 292 1.30 10.52 3.57
N ASP A 293 2.47 10.73 2.99
CA ASP A 293 3.21 11.97 3.27
C ASP A 293 2.57 13.15 2.52
N LEU A 294 2.15 12.93 1.29
CA LEU A 294 1.46 13.93 0.48
C LEU A 294 0.67 13.26 -0.63
N THR A 295 -0.10 14.05 -1.36
CA THR A 295 -0.87 13.60 -2.53
C THR A 295 -0.46 14.33 -3.80
N ALA A 296 -0.71 13.70 -4.94
CA ALA A 296 -0.51 14.29 -6.26
C ALA A 296 -1.68 13.95 -7.19
N PRO A 297 -1.85 14.64 -8.33
CA PRO A 297 -2.90 14.32 -9.28
C PRO A 297 -2.83 12.87 -9.74
N GLY A 298 -3.89 12.10 -9.50
CA GLY A 298 -3.97 10.68 -9.84
C GLY A 298 -5.22 10.27 -10.60
N VAL A 299 -6.11 11.22 -10.93
CA VAL A 299 -7.36 10.97 -11.65
C VAL A 299 -7.25 11.50 -13.08
N ASN A 300 -7.62 10.67 -14.06
CA ASN A 300 -7.68 11.01 -15.47
C ASN A 300 -6.37 11.63 -16.02
N ILE A 301 -5.24 11.04 -15.64
CA ILE A 301 -3.92 11.53 -16.05
C ILE A 301 -3.59 11.01 -17.45
N ASN A 302 -3.38 11.95 -18.37
CA ASN A 302 -2.95 11.65 -19.73
C ASN A 302 -1.42 11.47 -19.81
N SER A 303 -0.94 10.33 -20.30
CA SER A 303 0.50 10.05 -20.44
C SER A 303 0.79 8.98 -21.50
N CYS A 304 2.06 8.72 -21.75
CA CYS A 304 2.55 7.83 -22.80
C CYS A 304 1.89 6.44 -22.77
N SER A 305 1.46 5.96 -23.93
CA SER A 305 0.90 4.62 -24.11
C SER A 305 1.92 3.64 -24.71
N PRO A 306 1.89 2.34 -24.36
CA PRO A 306 2.60 1.31 -25.13
C PRO A 306 2.21 1.36 -26.61
N GLY A 307 3.20 1.20 -27.51
CA GLY A 307 2.98 1.28 -28.96
C GLY A 307 2.99 2.72 -29.52
N GLY A 308 3.10 3.74 -28.67
CA GLY A 308 3.11 5.15 -29.06
C GLY A 308 1.83 5.88 -28.67
N GLY A 309 1.85 7.21 -28.79
CA GLY A 309 0.73 8.07 -28.41
C GLY A 309 0.52 8.20 -26.91
N TYR A 310 -0.70 8.60 -26.54
CA TYR A 310 -1.09 8.93 -25.17
C TYR A 310 -2.40 8.25 -24.79
N THR A 311 -2.55 7.94 -23.50
CA THR A 311 -3.76 7.34 -22.94
C THR A 311 -4.02 7.90 -21.55
N VAL A 312 -5.29 7.91 -21.15
CA VAL A 312 -5.74 8.41 -19.85
C VAL A 312 -5.86 7.24 -18.87
N ARG A 313 -5.29 7.40 -17.68
CA ARG A 313 -5.39 6.42 -16.59
C ARG A 313 -5.57 7.10 -15.23
N SER A 314 -6.14 6.36 -14.29
CA SER A 314 -6.32 6.79 -12.90
C SER A 314 -5.69 5.77 -11.94
N GLY A 315 -5.18 6.25 -10.81
CA GLY A 315 -4.57 5.45 -9.76
C GLY A 315 -3.50 6.21 -8.99
N THR A 316 -3.18 5.76 -7.78
CA THR A 316 -1.99 6.28 -7.05
C THR A 316 -0.71 6.02 -7.83
N SER A 317 -0.68 4.97 -8.67
CA SER A 317 0.36 4.73 -9.67
C SER A 317 0.61 5.91 -10.63
N MET A 318 -0.37 6.78 -10.87
CA MET A 318 -0.22 8.00 -11.69
C MET A 318 0.18 9.22 -10.84
N ALA A 319 -0.17 9.23 -9.55
CA ALA A 319 0.23 10.29 -8.62
C ALA A 319 1.72 10.20 -8.24
N THR A 320 2.22 9.01 -7.88
CA THR A 320 3.62 8.76 -7.48
C THR A 320 4.69 9.32 -8.45
N PRO A 321 4.57 9.19 -9.78
CA PRO A 321 5.59 9.70 -10.70
C PRO A 321 5.67 11.22 -10.76
N PHE A 322 4.62 11.98 -10.40
CA PHE A 322 4.73 13.43 -10.24
C PHE A 322 5.73 13.77 -9.13
N VAL A 323 5.58 13.13 -7.97
CA VAL A 323 6.47 13.31 -6.81
C VAL A 323 7.88 12.81 -7.11
N THR A 324 7.99 11.67 -7.80
CA THR A 324 9.29 11.11 -8.21
C THR A 324 10.06 12.09 -9.11
N GLY A 325 9.37 12.68 -10.10
CA GLY A 325 9.95 13.69 -10.98
C GLY A 325 10.30 14.98 -10.24
N SER A 326 9.47 15.42 -9.29
CA SER A 326 9.79 16.55 -8.41
C SER A 326 11.03 16.30 -7.56
N CYS A 327 11.20 15.10 -7.00
CA CYS A 327 12.43 14.72 -6.32
C CYS A 327 13.65 14.79 -7.24
N ALA A 328 13.52 14.39 -8.51
CA ALA A 328 14.60 14.48 -9.49
C ALA A 328 15.01 15.93 -9.77
N LEU A 329 14.05 16.85 -9.91
CA LEU A 329 14.33 18.28 -10.08
C LEU A 329 14.98 18.89 -8.83
N MET A 330 14.51 18.54 -7.63
CA MET A 330 15.14 18.97 -6.38
C MET A 330 16.56 18.42 -6.21
N MET A 331 16.82 17.17 -6.64
CA MET A 331 18.18 16.61 -6.64
C MET A 331 19.08 17.23 -7.71
N GLN A 332 18.54 17.65 -8.85
CA GLN A 332 19.30 18.43 -9.82
C GLN A 332 19.79 19.73 -9.18
N TRP A 333 18.87 20.52 -8.63
CA TRP A 333 19.19 21.78 -7.96
C TRP A 333 20.16 21.56 -6.78
N GLY A 334 19.86 20.63 -5.88
CA GLY A 334 20.68 20.42 -4.69
C GLY A 334 22.04 19.77 -5.01
N ILE A 335 22.02 18.59 -5.63
CA ILE A 335 23.20 17.71 -5.73
C ILE A 335 24.01 18.01 -6.98
N VAL A 336 23.34 18.21 -8.14
CA VAL A 336 24.03 18.37 -9.43
C VAL A 336 24.55 19.79 -9.60
N GLU A 337 23.75 20.79 -9.26
CA GLU A 337 24.12 22.22 -9.36
C GLU A 337 24.89 22.70 -8.11
N GLY A 338 24.97 21.86 -7.06
CA GLY A 338 25.84 22.08 -5.90
C GLY A 338 25.27 23.00 -4.83
N HIS A 339 23.97 23.30 -4.85
CA HIS A 339 23.32 24.13 -3.84
C HIS A 339 23.18 23.40 -2.48
N ASP A 340 22.96 22.08 -2.51
CA ASP A 340 22.77 21.26 -1.32
C ASP A 340 23.08 19.77 -1.62
N PRO A 341 24.31 19.29 -1.32
CA PRO A 341 24.72 17.94 -1.66
C PRO A 341 23.97 16.84 -0.86
N TYR A 342 23.15 17.23 0.12
CA TYR A 342 22.39 16.33 0.99
C TYR A 342 20.88 16.35 0.70
N MET A 343 20.44 16.89 -0.44
CA MET A 343 19.03 17.00 -0.84
C MET A 343 18.44 15.63 -1.26
N TYR A 344 18.22 14.73 -0.30
CA TYR A 344 17.65 13.39 -0.47
C TYR A 344 17.08 12.84 0.86
N GLY A 345 16.46 11.65 0.82
CA GLY A 345 15.94 10.95 1.99
C GLY A 345 14.94 11.78 2.79
N GLU A 346 15.08 11.74 4.12
CA GLU A 346 14.23 12.48 5.05
C GLU A 346 14.23 14.00 4.80
N LYS A 347 15.38 14.55 4.36
CA LYS A 347 15.47 15.98 4.03
C LYS A 347 14.59 16.31 2.84
N MET A 348 14.69 15.55 1.75
CA MET A 348 13.79 15.72 0.59
C MET A 348 12.32 15.65 1.02
N ARG A 349 11.96 14.63 1.81
CA ARG A 349 10.59 14.44 2.27
C ARG A 349 10.11 15.62 3.11
N ALA A 350 10.92 16.13 4.02
CA ALA A 350 10.57 17.28 4.87
C ALA A 350 10.29 18.54 4.03
N TYR A 351 11.10 18.82 3.01
CA TYR A 351 10.89 19.97 2.12
C TYR A 351 9.63 19.82 1.26
N LEU A 352 9.34 18.61 0.77
CA LEU A 352 8.11 18.33 0.01
C LEU A 352 6.86 18.46 0.88
N ILE A 353 6.92 17.96 2.12
CA ILE A 353 5.84 18.10 3.12
C ILE A 353 5.61 19.58 3.46
N ALA A 354 6.66 20.32 3.83
CA ALA A 354 6.55 21.72 4.21
C ALA A 354 6.09 22.62 3.04
N GLY A 355 6.42 22.22 1.81
CA GLY A 355 5.95 22.90 0.60
C GLY A 355 4.58 22.44 0.11
N ALA A 356 3.96 21.42 0.72
CA ALA A 356 2.65 20.95 0.28
C ALA A 356 1.60 22.07 0.41
N ARG A 357 0.68 22.12 -0.54
CA ARG A 357 -0.47 23.05 -0.49
C ARG A 357 -1.66 22.35 0.13
N GLU A 358 -2.45 23.11 0.87
CA GLU A 358 -3.74 22.65 1.38
C GLU A 358 -4.77 22.56 0.24
N LEU A 359 -5.71 21.62 0.37
CA LEU A 359 -6.86 21.46 -0.52
C LEU A 359 -8.08 22.08 0.17
N SER A 360 -8.82 22.93 -0.55
CA SER A 360 -9.84 23.81 0.03
C SER A 360 -11.00 23.14 0.77
N PHE A 361 -11.24 21.84 0.53
CA PHE A 361 -12.31 21.07 1.14
C PHE A 361 -11.86 20.28 2.38
N GLU A 362 -10.56 20.31 2.73
CA GLU A 362 -10.00 19.66 3.90
C GLU A 362 -9.25 20.68 4.77
N PRO A 363 -9.79 21.07 5.94
CA PRO A 363 -9.20 22.13 6.74
C PRO A 363 -8.10 21.65 7.71
N VAL A 364 -7.92 20.34 7.92
CA VAL A 364 -7.00 19.82 8.95
C VAL A 364 -5.89 18.98 8.33
N TYR A 365 -4.65 19.36 8.65
CA TYR A 365 -3.44 18.63 8.26
C TYR A 365 -2.52 18.40 9.46
N PRO A 366 -1.77 17.28 9.48
CA PRO A 366 -1.90 16.16 8.56
C PRO A 366 -3.18 15.36 8.81
N ASN A 367 -3.66 14.64 7.79
CA ASN A 367 -4.83 13.76 7.89
C ASN A 367 -4.59 12.43 7.14
N PRO A 368 -5.36 11.37 7.46
CA PRO A 368 -5.17 10.04 6.86
C PRO A 368 -5.39 9.97 5.34
N THR A 369 -6.05 10.95 4.75
CA THR A 369 -6.45 10.93 3.33
C THR A 369 -5.41 11.62 2.44
N PHE A 370 -4.99 12.82 2.83
CA PHE A 370 -4.15 13.70 2.04
C PHE A 370 -2.73 13.85 2.59
N GLY A 371 -2.44 13.21 3.74
CA GLY A 371 -1.15 13.38 4.40
C GLY A 371 -0.98 14.81 4.85
N TYR A 372 0.09 15.47 4.40
CA TYR A 372 0.37 16.87 4.68
C TYR A 372 -0.13 17.83 3.59
N GLY A 373 -0.82 17.34 2.55
CA GLY A 373 -1.39 18.17 1.49
C GLY A 373 -1.04 17.70 0.08
N ALA A 374 -1.34 18.54 -0.90
CA ALA A 374 -1.02 18.29 -2.30
C ALA A 374 0.37 18.80 -2.67
N LEU A 375 1.11 18.04 -3.48
CA LEU A 375 2.43 18.40 -3.99
C LEU A 375 2.44 19.81 -4.61
N CYS A 376 3.33 20.67 -4.13
CA CYS A 376 3.57 21.99 -4.73
C CYS A 376 5.07 22.29 -4.79
N LEU A 377 5.72 21.88 -5.88
CA LEU A 377 7.16 22.04 -6.06
C LEU A 377 7.61 23.51 -6.03
N ARG A 378 6.77 24.45 -6.47
CA ARG A 378 7.05 25.89 -6.37
C ARG A 378 7.24 26.33 -4.92
N ASN A 379 6.34 25.93 -4.03
CA ASN A 379 6.44 26.25 -2.61
C ASN A 379 7.67 25.57 -1.99
N THR A 380 7.93 24.31 -2.35
CA THR A 380 9.14 23.60 -1.93
C THR A 380 10.42 24.35 -2.29
N PHE A 381 10.56 24.88 -3.51
CA PHE A 381 11.72 25.70 -3.92
C PHE A 381 11.79 27.06 -3.23
N MET A 382 10.67 27.63 -2.78
CA MET A 382 10.71 28.88 -1.99
C MET A 382 11.31 28.67 -0.60
N LEU A 383 11.27 27.44 -0.07
CA LEU A 383 11.89 27.09 1.21
C LEU A 383 13.41 26.89 1.11
N THR A 384 13.97 26.84 -0.10
CA THR A 384 15.41 26.68 -0.33
C THR A 384 16.15 27.98 -0.58
N GLN A 385 15.42 29.10 -0.63
CA GLN A 385 15.95 30.47 -0.73
C GLN A 385 16.14 31.04 0.67
#